data_AF-A0A356BGH5-F1
#
_entry.id   AF-A0A356BGH5-F1
#
_cell.length_a   1.000
_cell.length_b   1.000
_cell.length_c   1.000
_cell.angle_alpha   90.00
_cell.angle_beta   90.00
_cell.angle_gamma   90.00
#
_symmetry.space_group_name_H-M   'P 1'
#
loop_
_entity.id
_entity.type
_entity.pdbx_description
1 polymer ?
#
loop_
_entity_poly.entity_id
_entity_poly.type
_entity_poly.pdbx_seq_one_letter_code
_entity_poly.pdbx_strand_id
1 'polypeptide(L)' 'MTKFDVETELAKLKAETRELRQKRFKNSRLNAYRGELVTMYAEGATVAELQRWLKTKRISVAWTTVKRWLDNRG' A
#
# COMPACT_ATOMS: atom_id res chain seq x y z
N MET A 1 -4.65 -9.26 46.85
CA MET A 1 -4.42 -8.37 45.69
C MET A 1 -3.30 -8.96 44.87
N THR A 2 -3.62 -9.58 43.73
CA THR A 2 -2.63 -10.11 42.79
C THR A 2 -1.88 -8.94 42.17
N LYS A 3 -0.57 -8.94 42.34
CA LYS A 3 0.34 -7.90 41.86
C LYS A 3 0.25 -7.86 40.33
N PHE A 4 -0.25 -6.76 39.79
CA PHE A 4 -0.32 -6.55 38.34
C PHE A 4 1.11 -6.44 37.81
N ASP A 5 1.51 -7.43 37.01
CA ASP A 5 2.85 -7.49 36.45
C ASP A 5 2.90 -6.72 35.12
N VAL A 6 3.34 -5.48 35.23
CA VAL A 6 3.43 -4.51 34.13
C VAL A 6 4.33 -5.01 33.01
N GLU A 7 5.39 -5.76 33.32
CA GLU A 7 6.35 -6.23 32.32
C GLU A 7 5.75 -7.31 31.42
N THR A 8 5.00 -8.23 32.03
CA THR A 8 4.29 -9.30 31.31
C THR A 8 3.21 -8.74 30.38
N GLU A 9 2.45 -7.74 30.85
CA GLU A 9 1.40 -7.12 30.02
C GLU A 9 2.00 -6.26 28.88
N LEU A 10 3.11 -5.56 29.12
CA LEU A 10 3.83 -4.84 28.06
C LEU A 10 4.43 -5.78 27.02
N ALA A 11 4.94 -6.95 27.43
CA ALA A 11 5.46 -7.95 26.50
C ALA A 11 4.34 -8.49 25.58
N LYS A 12 3.15 -8.77 26.14
CA LYS A 12 1.97 -9.19 25.37
C LYS A 12 1.55 -8.11 24.36
N LEU A 13 1.45 -6.85 24.79
CA LEU A 13 1.08 -5.73 23.90
C LEU A 13 2.09 -5.55 22.75
N LYS A 14 3.39 -5.69 23.01
CA LYS A 14 4.43 -5.61 21.97
C LYS A 14 4.35 -6.77 20.98
N ALA A 15 4.10 -7.98 21.47
CA ALA A 15 3.90 -9.16 20.62
C ALA A 15 2.67 -9.01 19.72
N GLU A 16 1.54 -8.59 20.30
CA GLU A 16 0.30 -8.32 19.56
C GLU A 16 0.49 -7.21 18.52
N THR A 17 1.18 -6.12 18.88
CA THR A 17 1.51 -5.05 17.94
C THR A 17 2.37 -5.56 16.77
N ARG A 18 3.29 -6.50 17.02
CA ARG A 18 4.15 -7.10 15.99
C ARG A 18 3.35 -7.99 15.05
N GLU A 19 2.41 -8.77 15.58
CA GLU A 19 1.51 -9.61 14.78
C GLU A 19 0.54 -8.77 13.95
N LEU A 20 -0.04 -7.72 14.53
CA LEU A 20 -0.89 -6.76 13.80
C LEU A 20 -0.10 -6.02 12.71
N ARG A 21 1.20 -5.77 12.92
CA ARG A 21 2.10 -5.17 11.93
C ARG A 21 2.43 -6.14 10.78
N GLN A 22 2.12 -7.43 10.87
CA GLN A 22 2.45 -8.40 9.82
C GLN A 22 1.82 -7.95 8.49
N LYS A 23 2.69 -7.42 7.61
CA LYS A 23 2.28 -6.80 6.35
C LYS A 23 1.62 -7.86 5.49
N ARG A 24 0.31 -7.75 5.29
CA ARG A 24 -0.38 -8.50 4.23
C ARG A 24 0.25 -8.12 2.89
N PHE A 25 1.10 -8.98 2.36
CA PHE A 25 1.67 -8.88 1.02
C PHE A 25 0.58 -9.17 -0.02
N LYS A 26 -0.45 -8.34 -0.08
CA LYS A 26 -1.38 -8.36 -1.22
C LYS A 26 -0.71 -7.60 -2.37
N ASN A 27 -0.52 -8.31 -3.47
CA ASN A 27 -0.12 -7.69 -4.73
C ASN A 27 -1.15 -6.62 -5.10
N SER A 28 -0.68 -5.40 -5.37
CA SER A 28 -1.56 -4.31 -5.80
C SER A 28 -2.19 -4.68 -7.14
N ARG A 29 -3.47 -4.37 -7.34
CA ARG A 29 -4.12 -4.52 -8.66
C ARG A 29 -3.43 -3.70 -9.75
N LEU A 30 -2.69 -2.66 -9.36
CA LEU A 30 -1.86 -1.84 -10.25
C LEU A 30 -0.65 -2.60 -10.80
N ASN A 31 -0.19 -3.64 -10.11
CA ASN A 31 0.95 -4.44 -10.57
C ASN A 31 0.64 -5.19 -11.88
N ALA A 32 -0.64 -5.45 -12.17
CA ALA A 32 -1.05 -6.06 -13.43
C ALA A 32 -0.75 -5.17 -14.65
N TYR A 33 -0.64 -3.85 -14.45
CA TYR A 33 -0.38 -2.85 -15.48
C TYR A 33 0.92 -2.08 -15.21
N ARG A 34 1.89 -2.73 -14.55
CA ARG A 34 3.11 -2.04 -14.12
C ARG A 34 3.89 -1.47 -15.30
N GLY A 35 4.03 -2.25 -16.37
CA GLY A 35 4.78 -1.83 -17.56
C GLY A 35 4.15 -0.60 -18.18
N GLU A 36 2.84 -0.63 -18.43
CA GLU A 36 2.10 0.46 -19.05
C GLU A 36 2.14 1.72 -18.19
N LEU A 37 1.94 1.60 -16.87
CA LEU A 37 1.97 2.75 -15.97
C LEU A 37 3.36 3.42 -15.93
N VAL A 38 4.43 2.63 -15.87
CA VAL A 38 5.81 3.16 -15.84
C VAL A 38 6.18 3.78 -17.18
N THR A 39 5.84 3.15 -18.30
CA THR A 39 6.09 3.70 -19.64
C THR A 39 5.34 5.02 -19.84
N MET A 40 4.04 5.06 -19.55
CA MET A 40 3.25 6.29 -19.68
C MET A 40 3.79 7.41 -18.78
N TYR A 41 4.20 7.08 -17.55
CA TYR A 41 4.81 8.07 -16.65
C TYR A 41 6.15 8.59 -17.16
N ALA A 42 7.00 7.70 -17.69
CA ALA A 42 8.29 8.06 -18.28
C ALA A 42 8.13 8.94 -19.54
N GLU A 43 7.06 8.75 -20.31
CA GLU A 43 6.67 9.60 -21.44
C GLU A 43 6.04 10.94 -21.01
N GLY A 44 5.91 11.19 -19.71
CA GLY A 44 5.45 12.46 -19.15
C GLY A 44 3.96 12.50 -18.78
N ALA A 45 3.26 11.36 -18.80
CA ALA A 45 1.86 11.33 -18.35
C ALA A 45 1.76 11.69 -16.87
N THR A 46 0.78 12.53 -16.54
CA THR A 46 0.50 12.93 -15.16
C THR A 46 -0.20 11.80 -14.40
N VAL A 47 -0.05 11.80 -13.07
CA VAL A 47 -0.70 10.80 -12.21
C VAL A 47 -2.23 10.81 -12.35
N ALA A 48 -2.83 11.97 -12.65
CA ALA A 48 -4.27 12.10 -12.90
C ALA A 48 -4.70 11.42 -14.21
N GLU A 49 -3.88 11.49 -15.25
CA GLU A 49 -4.12 10.80 -16.52
C GLU A 49 -3.97 9.29 -16.37
N LEU A 50 -2.97 8.82 -15.63
CA LEU A 50 -2.82 7.41 -15.27
C LEU A 50 -4.05 6.90 -14.49
N GLN A 51 -4.58 7.69 -13.56
CA GLN A 51 -5.81 7.37 -12.84
C GLN A 51 -7.02 7.28 -13.79
N ARG A 52 -7.16 8.21 -14.75
CA ARG A 52 -8.22 8.18 -15.75
C ARG A 52 -8.09 6.96 -16.66
N TRP A 53 -6.89 6.60 -17.07
CA TRP A 53 -6.60 5.39 -17.84
C TRP A 53 -6.96 4.13 -17.05
N LEU A 54 -6.61 4.04 -15.76
CA LEU A 54 -6.98 2.91 -14.90
C LEU A 54 -8.50 2.73 -14.75
N LYS A 55 -9.26 3.83 -14.74
CA LYS A 55 -10.74 3.76 -14.73
C LYS A 55 -11.27 3.03 -15.98
N THR A 56 -10.65 3.22 -17.15
CA THR A 56 -11.04 2.49 -18.38
C THR A 56 -10.82 0.98 -18.25
N LYS A 57 -9.84 0.56 -17.45
CA LYS A 57 -9.52 -0.85 -17.15
C LYS A 57 -10.34 -1.40 -15.98
N ARG A 58 -11.41 -0.72 -15.57
CA ARG A 58 -12.26 -1.07 -14.41
C ARG A 58 -11.50 -1.11 -13.08
N ILE A 59 -10.44 -0.29 -12.97
CA ILE A 59 -9.70 -0.07 -11.72
C ILE A 59 -10.02 1.33 -11.22
N SER A 60 -10.87 1.40 -10.19
CA SER A 60 -11.15 2.65 -9.48
C SER A 60 -10.20 2.79 -8.29
N VAL A 61 -9.28 3.74 -8.38
CA VAL A 61 -8.35 4.09 -7.30
C VAL A 61 -8.25 5.61 -7.17
N ALA A 62 -7.93 6.08 -5.97
CA ALA A 62 -7.57 7.48 -5.75
C ALA A 62 -6.26 7.81 -6.48
N TRP A 63 -6.14 9.05 -6.96
CA TRP A 63 -4.91 9.52 -7.62
C TRP A 63 -3.69 9.43 -6.68
N THR A 64 -3.89 9.64 -5.38
CA THR A 64 -2.86 9.48 -4.34
C THR A 64 -2.37 8.04 -4.22
N THR A 65 -3.23 7.04 -4.49
CA THR A 65 -2.84 5.63 -4.53
C THR A 65 -1.91 5.36 -5.71
N VAL A 66 -2.18 5.97 -6.87
CA VAL A 66 -1.32 5.87 -8.06
C VAL A 66 0.02 6.55 -7.80
N LYS A 67 0.01 7.76 -7.22
CA LYS A 67 1.22 8.48 -6.81
C LYS A 67 2.07 7.64 -5.86
N ARG A 68 1.49 7.21 -4.74
CA ARG A 68 2.17 6.38 -3.73
C ARG A 68 2.69 5.07 -4.33
N TRP A 69 1.97 4.49 -5.29
CA TRP A 69 2.39 3.26 -5.94
C TRP A 69 3.59 3.52 -6.87
N LEU A 70 3.59 4.61 -7.64
CA LEU A 70 4.75 5.05 -8.43
C LEU A 70 5.96 5.33 -7.52
N ASP A 71 5.78 6.08 -6.44
CA ASP A 71 6.87 6.41 -5.50
C ASP A 71 7.53 5.18 -4.85
N ASN A 72 6.80 4.06 -4.73
CA ASN A 72 7.30 2.83 -4.08
C ASN A 72 7.68 1.71 -5.06
N ARG A 73 7.15 1.71 -6.30
CA ARG A 73 7.25 0.58 -7.24
C ARG A 73 7.50 0.97 -8.71
N GLY A 74 7.47 2.27 -9.02
CA GLY A 74 7.95 2.83 -10.28
C GLY A 74 9.41 2.43 -10.46
#